data_AF-A0A1B6C9H1-F1
#
_entry.id   AF-A0A1B6C9H1-F1
#
_cell.length_a   1.000
_cell.length_b   1.000
_cell.length_c   1.000
_cell.angle_alpha   90.00
_cell.angle_beta   90.00
_cell.angle_gamma   90.00
#
_symmetry.space_group_name_H-M   'P 1'
#
loop_
_entity.id
_entity.type
_entity.pdbx_description
1 polymer ?
#
loop_
_entity_poly.entity_id
_entity_poly.type
_entity_poly.pdbx_seq_one_letter_code
_entity_poly.pdbx_strand_id
1 'polypeptide(L)'
;RKLLECFKQGVLYGLMYSLFLLLSAKLTAKLGVAPGGEFRTALQEVKHFNQMMIHLGDRPIDITLSRALASLGFFRKFKFFLQLIKSVPDLSSVDIERCKNKDVLDELMGEIEKEFPELHKVLVDERDMYMA
;
A
#
# COMPACT_ATOMS: atom_id res chain seq x y z
N ARG A 1 3.29 -16.73 -7.71
CA ARG A 1 4.76 -16.77 -7.51
C ARG A 1 5.18 -15.89 -6.33
N LYS A 2 4.98 -14.56 -6.38
CA LYS A 2 5.32 -13.62 -5.29
C LYS A 2 4.67 -13.92 -3.93
N LEU A 3 3.41 -14.33 -3.90
CA LEU A 3 2.71 -14.69 -2.65
C LEU A 3 3.41 -15.87 -1.94
N LEU A 4 3.83 -16.89 -2.69
CA LEU A 4 4.56 -18.04 -2.16
C LEU A 4 5.92 -17.65 -1.57
N GLU A 5 6.59 -16.67 -2.19
CA GLU A 5 7.84 -16.10 -1.68
C GLU A 5 7.61 -15.33 -0.37
N CYS A 6 6.48 -14.64 -0.21
CA CYS A 6 6.11 -14.00 1.04
C CYS A 6 5.90 -15.04 2.16
N PHE A 7 5.23 -16.16 1.89
CA PHE A 7 5.07 -17.23 2.89
C PHE A 7 6.40 -17.85 3.31
N LYS A 8 7.44 -17.85 2.46
CA LYS A 8 8.79 -18.29 2.82
C LYS A 8 9.48 -17.35 3.83
N GLN A 9 9.10 -16.08 3.87
CA GLN A 9 9.58 -15.11 4.87
C GLN A 9 8.87 -15.26 6.23
N GLY A 10 7.80 -16.06 6.28
CA GLY A 10 7.04 -16.37 7.49
C GLY A 10 5.53 -16.39 7.22
N VAL A 11 4.81 -17.25 7.94
CA VAL A 11 3.36 -17.41 7.76
C VAL A 11 2.59 -16.12 8.02
N LEU A 12 2.94 -15.40 9.11
CA LEU A 12 2.30 -14.12 9.43
C LEU A 12 2.52 -13.08 8.33
N TYR A 13 3.72 -13.02 7.75
CA TYR A 13 4.02 -12.10 6.65
C TYR A 13 3.20 -12.44 5.40
N GLY A 14 3.14 -13.72 5.03
CA GLY A 14 2.29 -14.18 3.92
C GLY A 14 0.80 -13.88 4.13
N LEU A 15 0.29 -14.05 5.36
CA LEU A 15 -1.09 -13.71 5.71
C LEU A 15 -1.35 -12.20 5.61
N MET A 16 -0.47 -11.38 6.17
CA MET A 16 -0.59 -9.92 6.09
C MET A 16 -0.52 -9.40 4.65
N TYR A 17 0.39 -9.95 3.85
CA TYR A 17 0.49 -9.63 2.43
C TYR A 17 -0.78 -10.02 1.66
N SER A 18 -1.33 -11.21 1.94
CA SER A 18 -2.59 -11.66 1.34
C SER A 18 -3.77 -10.75 1.71
N LEU A 19 -3.82 -10.32 2.97
CA LEU A 19 -4.83 -9.40 3.48
C LEU A 19 -4.73 -8.02 2.84
N PHE A 20 -3.52 -7.51 2.66
CA PHE A 20 -3.26 -6.27 1.94
C PHE A 20 -3.74 -6.35 0.49
N LEU A 21 -3.40 -7.44 -0.23
CA LEU A 21 -3.89 -7.65 -1.59
C LEU A 21 -5.42 -7.69 -1.68
N LEU A 22 -6.07 -8.35 -0.72
CA LEU A 22 -7.53 -8.39 -0.64
C LEU A 22 -8.12 -6.99 -0.42
N LEU A 23 -7.52 -6.21 0.48
CA LEU A 23 -7.91 -4.82 0.74
C LEU A 23 -7.76 -3.95 -0.52
N SER A 24 -6.62 -4.04 -1.20
CA SER A 24 -6.36 -3.32 -2.46
C SER A 24 -7.35 -3.73 -3.57
N ALA A 25 -7.67 -5.02 -3.68
CA ALA A 25 -8.63 -5.51 -4.67
C ALA A 25 -10.05 -4.98 -4.39
N LYS A 26 -10.49 -4.99 -3.12
CA LYS A 26 -11.78 -4.40 -2.74
C LYS A 26 -11.83 -2.89 -2.99
N LEU A 27 -10.77 -2.17 -2.66
CA LEU A 27 -10.67 -0.73 -2.91
C LEU A 27 -10.74 -0.43 -4.42
N THR A 28 -10.04 -1.21 -5.22
CA THR A 28 -10.07 -1.12 -6.69
C THR A 28 -11.47 -1.35 -7.25
N ALA A 29 -12.15 -2.42 -6.80
CA ALA A 29 -13.50 -2.74 -7.24
C ALA A 29 -14.50 -1.63 -6.90
N LYS A 30 -14.31 -0.97 -5.75
CA LYS A 30 -15.14 0.15 -5.32
C LYS A 30 -14.86 1.45 -6.06
N LEU A 31 -13.59 1.80 -6.22
CA LEU A 31 -13.21 3.05 -6.91
C LEU A 31 -13.52 3.01 -8.41
N GLY A 32 -13.73 1.80 -8.98
CA GLY A 32 -13.99 1.60 -10.41
C GLY A 32 -12.76 1.86 -11.30
N VAL A 33 -11.63 2.22 -10.69
CA VAL A 33 -10.36 2.50 -11.36
C VAL A 33 -9.26 1.67 -10.72
N ALA A 34 -8.44 1.03 -11.55
CA ALA A 34 -7.28 0.32 -11.07
C ALA A 34 -6.24 1.31 -10.53
N PRO A 35 -5.70 1.10 -9.31
CA PRO A 35 -4.71 2.00 -8.71
C PRO A 35 -3.48 2.12 -9.62
N GLY A 36 -2.95 3.33 -9.77
CA GLY A 36 -1.86 3.63 -10.71
C GLY A 36 -2.27 3.58 -12.19
N GLY A 37 -3.54 3.81 -12.51
CA GLY A 37 -4.03 3.90 -13.90
C GLY A 37 -3.29 4.97 -14.69
N GLU A 38 -3.14 6.15 -14.10
CA GLU A 38 -2.40 7.28 -14.68
C GLU A 38 -0.95 6.91 -15.01
N PHE A 39 -0.24 6.24 -14.10
CA PHE A 39 1.13 5.77 -14.33
C PHE A 39 1.22 4.70 -15.42
N ARG A 40 0.24 3.81 -15.53
CA ARG A 40 0.18 2.81 -16.61
C ARG A 40 -0.06 3.47 -17.96
N THR A 41 -0.96 4.45 -18.03
CA THR A 41 -1.19 5.24 -19.25
C THR A 41 0.08 5.99 -19.63
N ALA A 42 0.73 6.71 -18.70
CA ALA A 42 2.00 7.39 -18.96
C ALA A 42 3.08 6.43 -19.47
N LEU A 43 3.20 5.24 -18.88
CA LEU A 43 4.12 4.19 -19.34
C LEU A 43 3.82 3.70 -20.76
N GLN A 44 2.54 3.65 -21.15
CA GLN A 44 2.14 3.30 -22.51
C GLN A 44 2.48 4.43 -23.49
N GLU A 45 2.18 5.68 -23.12
CA GLU A 45 2.46 6.87 -23.94
C GLU A 45 3.96 7.03 -24.24
N VAL A 46 4.82 6.82 -23.24
CA VAL A 46 6.28 6.91 -23.41
C VAL A 46 6.79 5.96 -24.50
N LYS A 47 6.15 4.80 -24.72
CA LYS A 47 6.57 3.85 -25.77
C LYS A 47 6.40 4.39 -27.19
N HIS A 48 5.63 5.46 -27.37
CA HIS A 48 5.45 6.13 -28.66
C HIS A 48 6.56 7.14 -28.96
N PHE A 49 7.44 7.44 -28.01
CA PHE A 49 8.53 8.40 -28.16
C PHE A 49 9.90 7.73 -27.95
N ASN A 50 10.80 7.81 -28.93
CA ASN A 50 12.11 7.16 -28.87
C ASN A 50 13.13 7.82 -27.90
N GLN A 51 12.80 8.96 -27.29
CA GLN A 51 13.73 9.78 -26.49
C GLN A 51 13.26 10.02 -25.04
N MET A 52 12.24 9.29 -24.57
CA MET A 52 11.74 9.43 -23.21
C MET A 52 12.29 8.35 -22.30
N MET A 53 12.81 8.76 -21.15
CA MET A 53 13.34 7.87 -20.11
C MET A 53 12.28 7.67 -19.02
N ILE A 54 12.05 6.41 -18.64
CA ILE A 54 11.16 6.06 -17.54
C ILE A 54 12.01 5.84 -16.30
N HIS A 55 11.68 6.57 -15.24
CA HIS A 55 12.23 6.35 -13.91
C HIS A 55 11.12 5.83 -13.00
N LEU A 56 11.36 4.66 -12.39
CA LEU A 56 10.49 4.14 -11.34
C LEU A 56 10.96 4.78 -10.03
N GLY A 57 10.23 5.79 -9.55
CA GLY A 57 10.55 6.49 -8.31
C GLY A 57 10.32 5.63 -7.06
N ASP A 58 9.34 4.73 -7.12
CA ASP A 58 8.99 3.88 -5.99
C ASP A 58 9.86 2.62 -5.88
N ARG A 59 10.16 2.25 -4.64
CA ARG A 59 10.73 0.96 -4.30
C ARG A 59 9.77 -0.18 -4.67
N PRO A 60 10.27 -1.36 -5.08
CA PRO A 60 9.44 -2.55 -5.23
C PRO A 60 8.57 -2.80 -3.98
N ILE A 61 7.25 -2.91 -4.19
CA ILE A 61 6.24 -2.97 -3.12
C ILE A 61 6.47 -4.11 -2.12
N ASP A 62 7.04 -5.24 -2.58
CA ASP A 62 7.39 -6.36 -1.73
C ASP A 62 8.48 -6.02 -0.70
N ILE A 63 9.46 -5.19 -1.09
CA ILE A 63 10.49 -4.71 -0.16
C ILE A 63 9.88 -3.68 0.80
N THR A 64 9.03 -2.79 0.30
CA THR A 64 8.34 -1.78 1.14
C THR A 64 7.50 -2.44 2.22
N LEU A 65 6.65 -3.41 1.86
CA LEU A 65 5.84 -4.16 2.83
C LEU A 65 6.69 -5.01 3.78
N SER A 66 7.78 -5.62 3.28
CA SER A 66 8.71 -6.38 4.11
C SER A 66 9.34 -5.50 5.20
N ARG A 67 9.82 -4.32 4.81
CA ARG A 67 10.41 -3.36 5.75
C ARG A 67 9.38 -2.77 6.72
N ALA A 68 8.19 -2.45 6.24
CA ALA A 68 7.12 -1.90 7.06
C ALA A 68 6.69 -2.91 8.14
N LEU A 69 6.59 -4.20 7.79
CA LEU A 69 6.31 -5.23 8.78
C LEU A 69 7.53 -5.54 9.67
N ALA A 70 8.75 -5.46 9.15
CA ALA A 70 9.96 -5.65 9.94
C ALA A 70 10.18 -4.51 10.96
N SER A 71 9.69 -3.28 10.69
CA SER A 71 9.80 -2.15 11.61
C SER A 71 8.91 -2.28 12.84
N LEU A 72 7.87 -3.11 12.77
CA LEU A 72 6.96 -3.38 13.90
C LEU A 72 7.47 -4.51 14.80
N GLY A 73 7.53 -4.22 16.11
CA GLY A 73 7.68 -5.24 17.15
C GLY A 73 6.51 -6.23 17.19
N PHE A 74 6.71 -7.40 17.80
CA PHE A 74 5.74 -8.53 17.78
C PHE A 74 4.32 -8.12 18.18
N PHE A 75 4.15 -7.39 19.29
CA PHE A 75 2.84 -6.95 19.77
C PHE A 75 2.16 -5.95 18.82
N ARG A 76 2.89 -4.96 18.31
CA ARG A 76 2.36 -3.96 17.37
C ARG A 76 1.96 -4.61 16.05
N LYS A 77 2.76 -5.57 15.57
CA LYS A 77 2.46 -6.38 14.38
C LYS A 77 1.17 -7.17 14.53
N PHE A 78 0.95 -7.79 15.69
CA PHE A 78 -0.30 -8.50 15.98
C PHE A 78 -1.50 -7.54 16.07
N LYS A 79 -1.34 -6.38 16.73
CA LYS A 79 -2.38 -5.33 16.78
C LYS A 79 -2.75 -4.87 15.36
N PHE A 80 -1.76 -4.56 14.53
CA PHE A 80 -1.96 -4.13 13.15
C PHE A 80 -2.64 -5.21 12.30
N PHE A 81 -2.26 -6.47 12.45
CA PHE A 81 -2.94 -7.58 11.78
C PHE A 81 -4.43 -7.68 12.16
N LEU A 82 -4.76 -7.57 13.45
CA LEU A 82 -6.15 -7.58 13.91
C LEU A 82 -6.96 -6.40 13.36
N GLN A 83 -6.36 -5.21 13.28
CA GLN A 83 -7.01 -4.04 12.68
C GLN A 83 -7.27 -4.24 11.18
N LEU A 84 -6.28 -4.71 10.42
CA LEU A 84 -6.46 -5.01 9.00
C LEU A 84 -7.60 -6.01 8.76
N ILE A 85 -7.74 -7.05 9.61
CA ILE A 85 -8.85 -8.01 9.50
C ILE A 85 -10.19 -7.31 9.69
N LYS A 86 -10.29 -6.38 10.66
CA LYS A 86 -11.51 -5.62 10.92
C LYS A 86 -11.85 -4.65 9.79
N SER A 87 -10.85 -4.07 9.12
CA SER A 87 -11.07 -3.13 8.02
C SER A 87 -11.57 -3.78 6.73
N VAL A 88 -11.25 -5.06 6.48
CA VAL A 88 -11.63 -5.75 5.24
C VAL A 88 -13.15 -5.86 5.02
N PRO A 89 -13.98 -6.19 6.02
CA PRO A 89 -15.44 -6.16 5.93
C PRO A 89 -16.02 -4.75 5.77
N ASP A 90 -15.53 -3.78 6.54
CA ASP A 90 -16.07 -2.41 6.61
C ASP A 90 -15.91 -1.63 5.30
N LEU A 91 -14.98 -2.04 4.44
CA LEU A 91 -14.89 -1.46 3.11
C LEU A 91 -16.20 -1.54 2.32
N SER A 92 -17.17 -2.40 2.65
CA SER A 92 -18.50 -2.46 2.02
C SER A 92 -19.34 -1.20 2.22
N SER A 93 -19.25 -0.55 3.39
CA SER A 93 -20.08 0.62 3.77
C SER A 93 -19.41 1.97 3.45
N VAL A 94 -18.11 1.97 3.15
CA VAL A 94 -17.37 3.21 2.82
C VAL A 94 -17.87 3.80 1.50
N ASP A 95 -18.26 5.07 1.54
CA ASP A 95 -18.70 5.84 0.38
C ASP A 95 -17.53 6.07 -0.59
N ILE A 96 -17.75 5.72 -1.86
CA ILE A 96 -16.73 5.77 -2.93
C ILE A 96 -16.27 7.22 -3.16
N GLU A 97 -17.17 8.19 -3.01
CA GLU A 97 -16.83 9.60 -3.16
C GLU A 97 -15.89 10.09 -2.06
N ARG A 98 -16.06 9.59 -0.84
CA ARG A 98 -15.16 9.91 0.28
C ARG A 98 -13.73 9.45 0.03
N CYS A 99 -13.53 8.25 -0.51
CA CYS A 99 -12.19 7.74 -0.81
C CYS A 99 -11.46 8.50 -1.93
N LYS A 100 -12.17 9.27 -2.77
CA LYS A 100 -11.56 10.14 -3.79
C LYS A 100 -11.13 11.48 -3.22
N ASN A 101 -11.61 11.84 -2.03
CA ASN A 101 -11.22 13.08 -1.38
C ASN A 101 -9.83 12.92 -0.77
N LYS A 102 -8.93 13.81 -1.19
CA LYS A 102 -7.57 13.91 -0.66
C LYS A 102 -7.56 13.96 0.88
N ASP A 103 -8.53 14.66 1.45
CA ASP A 103 -8.70 14.81 2.90
C ASP A 103 -8.86 13.48 3.64
N VAL A 104 -9.51 12.47 3.04
CA VAL A 104 -9.70 11.14 3.67
C VAL A 104 -8.41 10.34 3.62
N LEU A 105 -7.64 10.44 2.54
CA LEU A 105 -6.34 9.78 2.47
C LEU A 105 -5.36 10.39 3.48
N ASP A 106 -5.36 11.72 3.60
CA ASP A 106 -4.54 12.44 4.56
C ASP A 106 -4.94 12.10 6.01
N GLU A 107 -6.24 11.96 6.29
CA GLU A 107 -6.74 11.49 7.59
C GLU A 107 -6.25 10.07 7.91
N LEU A 108 -6.35 9.13 6.96
CA LEU A 108 -5.85 7.75 7.14
C LEU A 108 -4.33 7.72 7.36
N MET A 109 -3.57 8.54 6.63
CA MET A 109 -2.12 8.64 6.85
C MET A 109 -1.80 9.21 8.24
N GLY A 110 -2.57 10.21 8.70
CA GLY A 110 -2.44 10.77 10.04
C GLY A 110 -2.83 9.78 11.16
N GLU A 111 -3.80 8.90 10.93
CA GLU A 111 -4.12 7.79 11.84
C GLU A 111 -2.97 6.78 11.92
N ILE A 112 -2.38 6.41 10.77
CA ILE A 112 -1.21 5.53 10.72
C ILE A 112 -0.02 6.16 11.45
N GLU A 113 0.24 7.45 11.25
CA GLU A 113 1.33 8.17 11.93
C GLU A 113 1.17 8.12 13.46
N LYS A 114 -0.05 8.33 13.96
CA LYS A 114 -0.34 8.30 15.40
C LYS A 114 -0.28 6.90 15.99
N GLU A 115 -0.87 5.90 15.32
CA GLU A 115 -0.99 4.55 15.87
C GLU A 115 0.24 3.67 15.61
N PHE A 116 0.89 3.85 14.47
CA PHE A 116 2.03 3.07 13.99
C PHE A 116 3.08 3.99 13.32
N PRO A 117 3.75 4.86 14.08
CA PRO A 117 4.75 5.79 13.54
C PRO A 117 5.88 5.07 12.77
N GLU A 118 6.20 3.81 13.13
CA GLU A 118 7.19 3.00 12.40
C GLU A 118 6.72 2.59 11.01
N LEU A 119 5.40 2.51 10.77
CA LEU A 119 4.84 2.31 9.44
C LEU A 119 4.90 3.60 8.64
N HIS A 120 4.50 4.74 9.23
CA HIS A 120 4.60 6.05 8.57
C HIS A 120 6.02 6.32 8.09
N LYS A 121 7.01 6.08 8.95
CA LYS A 121 8.42 6.22 8.59
C LYS A 121 8.82 5.43 7.34
N VAL A 122 8.38 4.18 7.23
CA VAL A 122 8.76 3.32 6.09
C VAL A 122 7.94 3.63 4.84
N LEU A 123 6.66 4.01 4.99
CA LEU A 123 5.74 4.24 3.88
C LEU A 123 5.85 5.65 3.30
N VAL A 124 6.18 6.65 4.12
CA VAL A 124 6.17 8.07 3.76
C VAL A 124 7.58 8.65 3.88
N ASP A 125 8.15 8.74 5.08
CA ASP A 125 9.43 9.46 5.29
C ASP A 125 10.56 8.89 4.41
N GLU A 126 10.69 7.55 4.36
CA GLU A 126 11.71 6.90 3.52
C GLU A 126 11.55 7.20 2.04
N ARG A 127 10.32 7.39 1.58
CA ARG A 127 9.99 7.70 0.19
C ARG A 127 10.31 9.17 -0.11
N ASP A 128 9.88 10.06 0.78
CA ASP A 128 10.02 11.50 0.62
C ASP A 128 11.50 11.94 0.66
N MET A 129 12.38 11.19 1.34
CA MET A 129 13.85 11.41 1.26
C MET A 129 14.41 11.37 -0.17
N TYR A 130 13.80 10.64 -1.10
CA TYR A 130 14.28 10.47 -2.47
C TYR A 130 13.43 11.21 -3.52
N MET A 131 12.24 11.68 -3.14
CA MET A 131 11.29 12.35 -4.04
C MET A 131 11.10 13.85 -3.75
N ALA A 132 11.80 14.40 -2.75
CA ALA A 132 11.84 15.83 -2.44
C ALA A 132 12.77 16.63 -3.36
#